data_AF-A0A7C3B8R6-F1
#
_entry.id   AF-A0A7C3B8R6-F1
#
_cell.length_a   1.000
_cell.length_b   1.000
_cell.length_c   1.000
_cell.angle_alpha   90.00
_cell.angle_beta   90.00
_cell.angle_gamma   90.00
#
_symmetry.space_group_name_H-M   'P 1'
#
loop_
_entity.id
_entity.type
_entity.pdbx_description
1 polymer ?
#
loop_
_entity_poly.entity_id
_entity_poly.type
_entity_poly.pdbx_seq_one_letter_code
_entity_poly.pdbx_strand_id
1 'polypeptide(L)'
;MESEGSRAMLLFGFVLALVLCVLAGMAAISALGLFQRRTAPTPTMIARPPTSARLPQPTPSLRPETPTEPLASPTAEAHLPDTPTPVVITVQPAVETPPPPLPTNTPTPTPTPTRTPTSTRTPTPSPSPTATPTPTPSPYAGPYREGNGVDLRARRASLAPRLDGDLMEWEGVIGQDLSYIISGAQAYEGMHDIAGTVYAQWDEEYLYLAARVTDDVHVQSQRGDRIDLGDALIVWIDVDLAGDFDADVANGDDYQIGLSPGDFATISPEAVVWRPQRRPEWDRAIIVGARRRGGGYTLEAAIPWMVLGWRPVPGWAFGFSVQLLDNDTRGFAGVETILSGAPNMRPGAPSTFGNLILSRD
;
A
#
# COMPACT_ATOMS: atom_id res chain seq x y z
N MET A 1 59.61 47.67 11.41
CA MET A 1 58.34 47.34 12.10
C MET A 1 57.08 47.75 11.32
N GLU A 2 57.16 48.12 10.04
CA GLU A 2 55.99 48.54 9.23
C GLU A 2 55.35 47.44 8.34
N SER A 3 55.91 46.22 8.30
CA SER A 3 55.45 45.18 7.35
C SER A 3 54.36 44.24 7.90
N GLU A 4 54.25 44.06 9.22
CA GLU A 4 53.29 43.12 9.80
C GLU A 4 51.88 43.70 9.94
N GLY A 5 51.75 44.98 10.31
CA GLY A 5 50.44 45.65 10.43
C GLY A 5 49.68 45.73 9.11
N SER A 6 50.41 45.96 8.00
CA SER A 6 49.81 46.05 6.66
C SER A 6 49.30 44.69 6.15
N ARG A 7 50.01 43.60 6.46
CA ARG A 7 49.60 42.23 6.11
C ARG A 7 48.41 41.74 6.93
N ALA A 8 48.36 42.08 8.22
CA ALA A 8 47.21 41.78 9.08
C ALA A 8 45.94 42.52 8.64
N MET A 9 46.07 43.78 8.23
CA MET A 9 44.94 44.58 7.75
C MET A 9 44.40 44.08 6.39
N LEU A 10 45.28 43.63 5.49
CA LEU A 10 44.91 42.98 4.23
C LEU A 10 44.20 41.64 4.44
N LEU A 11 44.72 40.80 5.36
CA LEU A 11 44.05 39.53 5.70
C LEU A 11 42.67 39.76 6.31
N PHE A 12 42.55 40.75 7.21
CA PHE A 12 41.27 41.08 7.83
C PHE A 12 40.25 41.59 6.80
N GLY A 13 40.70 42.42 5.86
CA GLY A 13 39.85 42.87 4.74
C GLY A 13 39.37 41.72 3.86
N PHE A 14 40.23 40.75 3.55
CA PHE A 14 39.86 39.56 2.77
C PHE A 14 38.86 38.66 3.50
N VAL A 15 39.08 38.41 4.79
CA VAL A 15 38.16 37.60 5.61
C VAL A 15 36.81 38.28 5.74
N LEU A 16 36.77 39.59 5.97
CA LEU A 16 35.53 40.36 6.04
C LEU A 16 34.76 40.34 4.71
N ALA A 17 35.46 40.48 3.57
CA ALA A 17 34.86 40.37 2.25
C ALA A 17 34.27 38.97 1.99
N LEU A 18 34.98 37.90 2.38
CA LEU A 18 34.50 36.53 2.28
C LEU A 18 33.24 36.29 3.13
N VAL A 19 33.22 36.77 4.37
CA VAL A 19 32.06 36.68 5.27
C VAL A 19 30.86 37.44 4.68
N LEU A 20 31.08 38.65 4.15
CA LEU A 20 30.01 39.41 3.49
C LEU A 20 29.48 38.73 2.22
N CYS A 21 30.35 38.11 1.41
CA CYS A 21 29.92 37.32 0.25
C CYS A 21 29.10 36.09 0.65
N VAL A 22 29.49 35.38 1.72
CA VAL A 22 28.73 34.23 2.24
C VAL A 22 27.37 34.67 2.79
N LEU A 23 27.31 35.77 3.55
CA LEU A 23 26.05 36.31 4.08
C LEU A 23 25.13 36.81 2.96
N ALA A 24 25.67 37.48 1.95
CA ALA A 24 24.90 37.90 0.76
C ALA A 24 24.39 36.69 -0.05
N GLY A 25 25.21 35.64 -0.18
CA GLY A 25 24.81 34.37 -0.80
C GLY A 25 23.68 33.68 -0.03
N MET A 26 23.78 33.59 1.29
CA MET A 26 22.74 33.01 2.16
C MET A 26 21.43 33.81 2.11
N ALA A 27 21.52 35.15 2.06
CA ALA A 27 20.35 36.01 1.89
C ALA A 27 19.70 35.86 0.51
N ALA A 28 20.50 35.70 -0.56
CA ALA A 28 20.00 35.44 -1.91
C ALA A 28 19.34 34.05 -2.03
N ILE A 29 19.91 33.01 -1.42
CA ILE A 29 19.31 31.66 -1.36
C ILE A 29 17.98 31.70 -0.58
N SER A 30 17.93 32.44 0.54
CA SER A 30 16.71 32.63 1.32
C SER A 30 15.63 33.39 0.55
N ALA A 31 16.01 34.44 -0.18
CA ALA A 31 15.11 35.21 -1.05
C ALA A 31 14.61 34.38 -2.24
N LEU A 32 15.45 33.51 -2.81
CA LEU A 32 15.07 32.58 -3.89
C LEU A 32 14.10 31.50 -3.37
N GLY A 33 14.30 30.98 -2.16
CA GLY A 33 13.35 30.07 -1.49
C GLY A 33 12.00 30.73 -1.17
N LEU A 34 12.01 32.01 -0.78
CA LEU A 34 10.80 32.82 -0.58
C LEU A 34 10.09 33.16 -1.91
N PHE A 35 10.82 33.34 -3.01
CA PHE A 35 10.24 33.57 -4.34
C PHE A 35 9.68 32.29 -4.96
N GLN A 36 10.33 31.14 -4.77
CA GLN A 36 9.80 29.84 -5.22
C GLN A 36 8.53 29.43 -4.47
N ARG A 37 8.31 29.92 -3.23
CA ARG A 37 7.04 29.75 -2.50
C ARG A 37 5.83 30.46 -3.14
N ARG A 38 6.03 31.38 -4.10
CA ARG A 38 4.93 32.18 -4.69
C ARG A 38 4.38 31.69 -6.03
N THR A 39 4.88 30.59 -6.57
CA THR A 39 4.35 30.03 -7.83
C THR A 39 4.26 28.51 -7.76
N ALA A 40 3.73 27.95 -6.66
CA ALA A 40 3.10 26.65 -6.80
C ALA A 40 1.88 26.84 -7.70
N PRO A 41 1.72 26.09 -8.80
CA PRO A 41 0.52 26.17 -9.62
C PRO A 41 -0.70 25.94 -8.72
N THR A 42 -1.73 26.77 -8.86
CA THR A 42 -3.01 26.51 -8.20
C THR A 42 -3.49 25.13 -8.65
N PRO A 43 -3.78 24.20 -7.73
CA PRO A 43 -4.25 22.88 -8.09
C PRO A 43 -5.53 23.01 -8.92
N THR A 44 -5.59 22.28 -10.03
CA THR A 44 -6.76 22.32 -10.90
C THR A 44 -7.81 21.39 -10.31
N MET A 45 -8.88 21.99 -9.76
CA MET A 45 -10.03 21.23 -9.28
C MET A 45 -10.83 20.72 -10.48
N ILE A 46 -11.01 19.41 -10.58
CA ILE A 46 -11.88 18.80 -11.59
C ILE A 46 -13.35 18.92 -11.16
N ALA A 47 -14.27 18.82 -12.11
CA ALA A 47 -15.69 18.75 -11.80
C ALA A 47 -15.93 17.60 -10.80
N ARG A 48 -16.64 17.89 -9.71
CA ARG A 48 -16.99 16.83 -8.75
C ARG A 48 -17.83 15.77 -9.47
N PRO A 49 -17.53 14.47 -9.33
CA PRO A 49 -18.51 13.46 -9.70
C PRO A 49 -19.80 13.74 -8.90
N PRO A 50 -20.98 13.43 -9.46
CA PRO A 50 -22.23 13.59 -8.71
C PRO A 50 -22.10 12.84 -7.38
N THR A 51 -22.06 13.60 -6.30
CA THR A 51 -21.89 13.13 -4.93
C THR A 51 -22.77 11.92 -4.67
N SER A 52 -22.15 10.79 -4.28
CA SER A 52 -22.76 9.67 -3.55
C SER A 52 -24.21 9.36 -3.92
N ALA A 53 -24.52 9.12 -5.19
CA ALA A 53 -25.74 8.42 -5.52
C ALA A 53 -25.52 6.94 -5.16
N ARG A 54 -26.30 6.49 -4.17
CA ARG A 54 -26.52 5.08 -3.81
C ARG A 54 -26.32 4.18 -5.03
N LEU A 55 -25.49 3.14 -4.90
CA LEU A 55 -25.37 2.09 -5.92
C LEU A 55 -26.80 1.67 -6.35
N PRO A 56 -27.11 1.62 -7.66
CA PRO A 56 -28.44 1.24 -8.09
C PRO A 56 -28.75 -0.17 -7.57
N GLN A 57 -29.79 -0.26 -6.76
CA GLN A 57 -30.34 -1.52 -6.27
C GLN A 57 -30.79 -2.34 -7.49
N PRO A 58 -30.32 -3.59 -7.68
CA PRO A 58 -30.87 -4.42 -8.73
C PRO A 58 -32.36 -4.64 -8.44
N THR A 59 -33.20 -4.19 -9.36
CA THR A 59 -34.63 -4.51 -9.38
C THR A 59 -34.79 -6.04 -9.27
N PRO A 60 -35.59 -6.57 -8.34
CA PRO A 60 -35.83 -8.00 -8.28
C PRO A 60 -36.56 -8.42 -9.57
N SER A 61 -35.82 -9.04 -10.48
CA SER A 61 -36.37 -9.62 -11.69
C SER A 61 -37.26 -10.79 -11.30
N LEU A 62 -38.57 -10.63 -11.49
CA LEU A 62 -39.55 -11.69 -11.30
C LEU A 62 -39.22 -12.84 -12.27
N ARG A 63 -38.86 -13.98 -11.68
CA ARG A 63 -38.58 -15.25 -12.34
C ARG A 63 -39.83 -15.73 -13.12
N PRO A 64 -39.73 -16.03 -14.43
CA PRO A 64 -40.74 -16.84 -15.09
C PRO A 64 -40.48 -18.33 -14.83
N GLU A 65 -41.58 -19.03 -14.60
CA GLU A 65 -41.76 -20.44 -14.29
C GLU A 65 -41.02 -21.42 -15.22
N THR A 66 -40.63 -22.54 -14.61
CA THR A 66 -40.09 -23.76 -15.22
C THR A 66 -41.07 -24.41 -16.20
N PRO A 67 -40.63 -24.85 -17.40
CA PRO A 67 -41.36 -25.86 -18.15
C PRO A 67 -40.79 -27.27 -17.92
N THR A 68 -41.72 -28.14 -17.53
CA THR A 68 -41.68 -29.61 -17.39
C THR A 68 -41.05 -30.37 -18.57
N GLU A 69 -40.26 -31.39 -18.25
CA GLU A 69 -39.84 -32.51 -19.13
C GLU A 69 -41.02 -33.26 -19.76
N PRO A 70 -40.76 -34.02 -20.84
CA PRO A 70 -41.38 -35.32 -21.00
C PRO A 70 -40.37 -36.48 -21.12
N LEU A 71 -40.76 -37.59 -20.50
CA LEU A 71 -40.07 -38.88 -20.39
C LEU A 71 -40.29 -39.78 -21.64
N ALA A 72 -39.33 -40.68 -21.87
CA ALA A 72 -39.40 -42.03 -22.47
C ALA A 72 -38.99 -42.28 -23.97
N SER A 73 -37.73 -42.76 -24.16
CA SER A 73 -37.24 -44.10 -24.63
C SER A 73 -38.05 -44.98 -25.64
N PRO A 74 -37.48 -46.06 -26.23
CA PRO A 74 -36.17 -46.26 -26.91
C PRO A 74 -36.30 -47.09 -28.22
N THR A 75 -35.24 -47.32 -29.02
CA THR A 75 -35.01 -48.57 -29.83
C THR A 75 -33.56 -48.60 -30.36
N ALA A 76 -33.00 -49.80 -30.40
CA ALA A 76 -31.58 -50.16 -30.48
C ALA A 76 -31.09 -50.60 -31.88
N GLU A 77 -29.83 -51.06 -31.89
CA GLU A 77 -29.03 -51.77 -32.93
C GLU A 77 -28.26 -50.89 -33.93
N ALA A 78 -27.01 -51.16 -34.32
CA ALA A 78 -25.88 -51.95 -33.82
C ALA A 78 -24.69 -51.65 -34.75
N HIS A 79 -23.46 -51.43 -34.25
CA HIS A 79 -22.24 -51.89 -34.95
C HIS A 79 -20.99 -51.89 -34.06
N LEU A 80 -20.14 -52.88 -34.33
CA LEU A 80 -19.01 -53.41 -33.57
C LEU A 80 -17.76 -52.50 -33.56
N PRO A 81 -16.78 -52.76 -32.67
CA PRO A 81 -15.65 -51.87 -32.43
C PRO A 81 -14.43 -52.15 -33.33
N ASP A 82 -13.78 -51.08 -33.82
CA ASP A 82 -12.45 -51.16 -34.44
C ASP A 82 -11.34 -51.02 -33.38
N THR A 83 -10.64 -52.14 -33.20
CA THR A 83 -9.22 -52.36 -32.85
C THR A 83 -8.34 -51.13 -32.52
N PRO A 84 -7.73 -51.05 -31.31
CA PRO A 84 -6.59 -50.16 -31.07
C PRO A 84 -5.24 -50.79 -31.50
N THR A 85 -4.44 -49.94 -32.13
CA THR A 85 -3.04 -50.08 -32.58
C THR A 85 -2.10 -50.66 -31.50
N PRO A 86 -1.10 -51.50 -31.84
CA PRO A 86 -0.13 -52.01 -30.86
C PRO A 86 0.84 -50.90 -30.39
N VAL A 87 0.94 -50.71 -29.08
CA VAL A 87 1.98 -49.90 -28.45
C VAL A 87 3.26 -50.74 -28.36
N VAL A 88 4.32 -50.27 -29.01
CA VAL A 88 5.67 -50.85 -28.90
C VAL A 88 6.24 -50.52 -27.53
N ILE A 89 6.45 -51.55 -26.69
CA ILE A 89 7.13 -51.44 -25.41
C ILE A 89 8.64 -51.47 -25.67
N THR A 90 9.28 -50.30 -25.58
CA THR A 90 10.74 -50.21 -25.55
C THR A 90 11.22 -50.53 -24.12
N VAL A 91 11.86 -51.69 -23.96
CA VAL A 91 12.46 -52.12 -22.69
C VAL A 91 13.72 -51.30 -22.43
N GLN A 92 13.71 -50.48 -21.37
CA GLN A 92 14.88 -49.78 -20.85
C GLN A 92 15.69 -50.76 -19.97
N PRO A 93 17.02 -50.91 -20.16
CA PRO A 93 17.82 -51.79 -19.31
C PRO A 93 17.92 -51.23 -17.88
N ALA A 94 17.77 -52.13 -16.91
CA ALA A 94 17.85 -51.86 -15.49
C ALA A 94 19.25 -51.37 -15.08
N VAL A 95 19.31 -50.26 -14.36
CA VAL A 95 20.51 -49.80 -13.68
C VAL A 95 20.62 -50.60 -12.38
N GLU A 96 21.63 -51.47 -12.28
CA GLU A 96 21.95 -52.20 -11.06
C GLU A 96 22.45 -51.23 -9.98
N THR A 97 21.78 -51.21 -8.83
CA THR A 97 22.22 -50.51 -7.62
C THR A 97 23.30 -51.32 -6.89
N PRO A 98 24.33 -50.69 -6.31
CA PRO A 98 25.39 -51.39 -5.59
C PRO A 98 24.89 -51.94 -4.25
N PRO A 99 25.44 -53.07 -3.77
CA PRO A 99 25.02 -53.70 -2.53
C PRO A 99 25.37 -52.85 -1.29
N PRO A 100 24.59 -52.96 -0.20
CA PRO A 100 24.81 -52.19 1.03
C PRO A 100 26.09 -52.64 1.76
N PRO A 101 26.78 -51.72 2.46
CA PRO A 101 27.99 -52.06 3.21
C PRO A 101 27.69 -52.95 4.42
N LEU A 102 28.62 -53.89 4.67
CA LEU A 102 28.62 -54.86 5.77
C LEU A 102 28.70 -54.17 7.15
N PRO A 103 28.02 -54.66 8.21
CA PRO A 103 28.06 -54.03 9.53
C PRO A 103 29.46 -54.12 10.17
N THR A 104 30.01 -52.96 10.51
CA THR A 104 31.26 -52.82 11.28
C THR A 104 30.98 -53.05 12.76
N ASN A 105 31.58 -54.08 13.35
CA ASN A 105 31.53 -54.33 14.80
C ASN A 105 32.19 -53.16 15.55
N THR A 106 31.37 -52.31 16.16
CA THR A 106 31.84 -51.24 17.06
C THR A 106 32.08 -51.83 18.44
N PRO A 107 33.25 -51.60 19.08
CA PRO A 107 33.52 -52.13 20.41
C PRO A 107 32.58 -51.51 21.45
N THR A 108 32.01 -52.37 22.29
CA THR A 108 31.14 -52.01 23.42
C THR A 108 31.89 -51.11 24.41
N PRO A 109 31.34 -49.94 24.80
CA PRO A 109 31.97 -49.10 25.81
C PRO A 109 31.88 -49.75 27.20
N THR A 110 33.01 -49.78 27.91
CA THR A 110 33.16 -50.19 29.31
C THR A 110 32.29 -49.32 30.23
N PRO A 111 31.58 -49.89 31.23
CA PRO A 111 30.75 -49.10 32.14
C PRO A 111 31.59 -48.17 33.01
N THR A 112 31.34 -46.87 32.88
CA THR A 112 31.87 -45.83 33.78
C THR A 112 31.09 -45.87 35.11
N PRO A 113 31.76 -45.74 36.28
CA PRO A 113 31.09 -45.79 37.58
C PRO A 113 30.02 -44.68 37.71
N THR A 114 28.79 -45.10 37.98
CA THR A 114 27.65 -44.23 38.24
C THR A 114 27.90 -43.44 39.53
N ARG A 115 28.00 -42.11 39.42
CA ARG A 115 28.00 -41.23 40.59
C ARG A 115 26.58 -41.19 41.18
N THR A 116 26.47 -41.46 42.47
CA THR A 116 25.24 -41.31 43.25
C THR A 116 24.69 -39.88 43.10
N PRO A 117 23.40 -39.69 42.75
CA PRO A 117 22.83 -38.37 42.61
C PRO A 117 22.77 -37.67 43.97
N THR A 118 23.46 -36.55 44.10
CA THR A 118 23.26 -35.61 45.20
C THR A 118 21.89 -34.96 45.01
N SER A 119 21.04 -34.97 46.04
CA SER A 119 19.73 -34.31 46.02
C SER A 119 19.90 -32.81 45.82
N THR A 120 19.76 -32.34 44.58
CA THR A 120 19.68 -30.91 44.27
C THR A 120 18.32 -30.41 44.72
N ARG A 121 18.29 -29.45 45.65
CA ARG A 121 17.05 -28.78 46.06
C ARG A 121 16.45 -28.09 44.84
N THR A 122 15.25 -28.50 44.43
CA THR A 122 14.47 -27.82 43.40
C THR A 122 14.24 -26.37 43.84
N PRO A 123 14.69 -25.36 43.07
CA PRO A 123 14.38 -23.97 43.40
C PRO A 123 12.87 -23.79 43.36
N THR A 124 12.31 -23.23 44.44
CA THR A 124 10.91 -22.81 44.51
C THR A 124 10.61 -21.90 43.31
N PRO A 125 9.51 -22.10 42.55
CA PRO A 125 9.17 -21.21 41.45
C PRO A 125 9.02 -19.79 41.99
N SER A 126 9.86 -18.89 41.49
CA SER A 126 9.72 -17.45 41.72
C SER A 126 8.37 -17.01 41.16
N PRO A 127 7.60 -16.15 41.85
CA PRO A 127 6.38 -15.60 41.28
C PRO A 127 6.70 -14.97 39.93
N SER A 128 5.98 -15.40 38.89
CA SER A 128 6.05 -14.78 37.57
C SER A 128 5.69 -13.30 37.73
N PRO A 129 6.46 -12.36 37.14
CA PRO A 129 6.12 -10.95 37.21
C PRO A 129 4.68 -10.77 36.68
N THR A 130 3.83 -10.18 37.51
CA THR A 130 2.50 -9.74 37.09
C THR A 130 2.71 -8.76 35.94
N ALA A 131 2.16 -9.06 34.76
CA ALA A 131 2.25 -8.17 33.61
C ALA A 131 1.71 -6.79 34.00
N THR A 132 2.56 -5.77 33.95
CA THR A 132 2.14 -4.38 34.09
C THR A 132 1.09 -4.10 33.01
N PRO A 133 -0.11 -3.59 33.34
CA PRO A 133 -1.09 -3.28 32.32
C PRO A 133 -0.49 -2.27 31.35
N THR A 134 -0.43 -2.63 30.07
CA THR A 134 -0.08 -1.68 29.01
C THR A 134 -1.13 -0.57 29.02
N PRO A 135 -0.75 0.72 29.05
CA PRO A 135 -1.72 1.80 29.06
C PRO A 135 -2.66 1.65 27.87
N THR A 136 -3.97 1.74 28.13
CA THR A 136 -4.97 1.75 27.06
C THR A 136 -4.72 3.00 26.21
N PRO A 137 -4.54 2.85 24.89
CA PRO A 137 -4.24 3.99 24.04
C PRO A 137 -5.45 4.93 24.00
N SER A 138 -5.19 6.23 24.11
CA SER A 138 -6.21 7.28 24.15
C SER A 138 -6.63 7.68 22.73
N PRO A 139 -7.88 8.15 22.51
CA PRO A 139 -8.25 8.81 21.26
C PRO A 139 -7.32 9.98 20.93
N TYR A 140 -7.25 10.34 19.65
CA TYR A 140 -6.47 11.49 19.20
C TYR A 140 -7.02 12.79 19.79
N ALA A 141 -6.10 13.65 20.24
CA ALA A 141 -6.43 14.93 20.87
C ALA A 141 -5.62 16.11 20.29
N GLY A 142 -4.86 15.87 19.21
CA GLY A 142 -4.09 16.89 18.52
C GLY A 142 -4.93 17.69 17.51
N PRO A 143 -4.32 18.67 16.83
CA PRO A 143 -4.97 19.42 15.76
C PRO A 143 -5.19 18.56 14.50
N TYR A 144 -6.18 18.90 13.69
CA TYR A 144 -6.35 18.34 12.34
C TYR A 144 -5.73 19.29 11.31
N ARG A 145 -5.25 18.77 10.19
CA ARG A 145 -4.77 19.59 9.07
C ARG A 145 -5.97 20.18 8.33
N GLU A 146 -6.21 21.47 8.51
CA GLU A 146 -7.28 22.19 7.82
C GLU A 146 -6.81 22.69 6.45
N GLY A 147 -7.73 22.74 5.47
CA GLY A 147 -7.43 23.28 4.13
C GLY A 147 -6.69 22.33 3.18
N ASN A 148 -6.33 21.12 3.63
CA ASN A 148 -5.69 20.08 2.81
C ASN A 148 -6.67 19.06 2.22
N GLY A 149 -7.93 19.44 2.03
CA GLY A 149 -8.98 18.58 1.45
C GLY A 149 -10.02 18.15 2.48
N VAL A 150 -10.89 17.22 2.08
CA VAL A 150 -11.93 16.66 2.94
C VAL A 150 -11.35 15.53 3.78
N ASP A 151 -11.66 15.45 5.07
CA ASP A 151 -11.21 14.32 5.90
C ASP A 151 -11.81 12.99 5.42
N LEU A 152 -10.97 11.97 5.25
CA LEU A 152 -11.43 10.61 5.01
C LEU A 152 -11.75 9.95 6.35
N ARG A 153 -12.98 9.46 6.50
CA ARG A 153 -13.41 8.77 7.71
C ARG A 153 -13.38 7.26 7.48
N ALA A 154 -12.47 6.57 8.16
CA ALA A 154 -12.47 5.12 8.19
C ALA A 154 -13.57 4.63 9.12
N ARG A 155 -14.61 3.99 8.59
CA ARG A 155 -15.65 3.37 9.42
C ARG A 155 -15.12 2.10 10.08
N ARG A 156 -15.48 1.81 11.33
CA ARG A 156 -15.10 0.51 11.92
C ARG A 156 -15.85 -0.62 11.20
N ALA A 157 -15.13 -1.60 10.69
CA ALA A 157 -15.69 -2.75 10.00
C ALA A 157 -16.30 -3.70 11.03
N SER A 158 -17.57 -4.09 10.86
CA SER A 158 -18.18 -5.16 11.65
C SER A 158 -17.80 -6.55 11.13
N LEU A 159 -17.41 -6.63 9.85
CA LEU A 159 -16.88 -7.79 9.18
C LEU A 159 -15.78 -7.30 8.23
N ALA A 160 -14.64 -7.99 8.21
CA ALA A 160 -13.53 -7.70 7.30
C ALA A 160 -14.01 -7.77 5.83
N PRO A 161 -13.69 -6.76 4.98
CA PRO A 161 -13.95 -6.80 3.55
C PRO A 161 -13.31 -8.01 2.88
N ARG A 162 -13.98 -8.55 1.86
CA ARG A 162 -13.43 -9.59 1.00
C ARG A 162 -12.65 -8.88 -0.10
N LEU A 163 -11.33 -8.89 0.01
CA LEU A 163 -10.39 -8.24 -0.92
C LEU A 163 -10.37 -8.93 -2.30
N ASP A 164 -11.48 -8.85 -3.04
CA ASP A 164 -11.71 -9.49 -4.33
C ASP A 164 -12.02 -8.49 -5.46
N GLY A 165 -11.85 -7.20 -5.16
CA GLY A 165 -12.12 -6.08 -6.04
C GLY A 165 -13.62 -5.83 -6.22
N ASP A 166 -14.51 -6.47 -5.47
CA ASP A 166 -15.92 -6.09 -5.43
C ASP A 166 -16.19 -5.08 -4.32
N LEU A 167 -16.95 -4.02 -4.63
CA LEU A 167 -17.18 -2.95 -3.67
C LEU A 167 -18.55 -3.07 -2.97
N MET A 168 -19.13 -4.27 -2.94
CA MET A 168 -20.49 -4.45 -2.39
C MET A 168 -20.53 -4.20 -0.89
N GLU A 169 -19.54 -4.70 -0.14
CA GLU A 169 -19.40 -4.50 1.31
C GLU A 169 -19.09 -3.05 1.71
N TRP A 170 -18.65 -2.24 0.74
CA TRP A 170 -18.38 -0.82 0.92
C TRP A 170 -19.62 0.06 0.71
N GLU A 171 -20.78 -0.53 0.41
CA GLU A 171 -22.03 0.23 0.23
C GLU A 171 -22.36 1.05 1.49
N GLY A 172 -22.56 2.35 1.29
CA GLY A 172 -22.86 3.29 2.38
C GLY A 172 -21.62 3.81 3.14
N VAL A 173 -20.41 3.35 2.80
CA VAL A 173 -19.18 4.01 3.24
C VAL A 173 -18.99 5.30 2.46
N ILE A 174 -18.78 6.41 3.18
CA ILE A 174 -18.55 7.72 2.55
C ILE A 174 -17.10 7.76 2.08
N GLY A 175 -16.91 7.90 0.77
CA GLY A 175 -15.60 8.05 0.15
C GLY A 175 -15.16 9.49 0.01
N GLN A 176 -13.87 9.67 -0.29
CA GLN A 176 -13.25 10.93 -0.68
C GLN A 176 -12.93 10.88 -2.17
N ASP A 177 -13.43 11.87 -2.92
CA ASP A 177 -13.11 12.00 -4.34
C ASP A 177 -11.69 12.56 -4.54
N LEU A 178 -10.99 12.03 -5.53
CA LEU A 178 -9.65 12.49 -5.93
C LEU A 178 -9.79 13.64 -6.95
N SER A 179 -10.17 14.81 -6.45
CA SER A 179 -10.67 15.91 -7.28
C SER A 179 -9.63 16.93 -7.74
N TYR A 180 -8.35 16.74 -7.44
CA TYR A 180 -7.32 17.73 -7.74
C TYR A 180 -6.21 17.14 -8.61
N ILE A 181 -5.98 17.75 -9.77
CA ILE A 181 -4.82 17.43 -10.60
C ILE A 181 -3.59 18.05 -9.94
N ILE A 182 -2.64 17.21 -9.54
CA ILE A 182 -1.37 17.64 -8.92
C ILE A 182 -0.19 17.50 -9.89
N SER A 183 -0.34 16.75 -10.98
CA SER A 183 0.60 16.68 -12.10
C SER A 183 -0.16 16.30 -13.38
N GLY A 184 0.34 16.72 -14.55
CA GLY A 184 -0.20 16.24 -15.84
C GLY A 184 -1.45 16.93 -16.36
N ALA A 185 -1.79 18.15 -15.91
CA ALA A 185 -3.04 18.82 -16.30
C ALA A 185 -3.23 19.02 -17.82
N GLN A 186 -2.15 19.00 -18.60
CA GLN A 186 -2.19 19.05 -20.07
C GLN A 186 -2.59 17.74 -20.75
N ALA A 187 -2.48 16.61 -20.04
CA ALA A 187 -2.88 15.28 -20.51
C ALA A 187 -4.31 14.93 -20.09
N TYR A 188 -4.84 15.56 -19.04
CA TYR A 188 -6.21 15.32 -18.55
C TYR A 188 -7.28 15.69 -19.59
N GLU A 189 -8.02 14.69 -20.07
CA GLU A 189 -9.11 14.83 -21.05
C GLU A 189 -10.50 14.81 -20.41
N GLY A 190 -10.59 14.61 -19.09
CA GLY A 190 -11.83 14.74 -18.32
C GLY A 190 -12.11 13.51 -17.44
N MET A 191 -13.27 13.49 -16.77
CA MET A 191 -13.60 12.40 -15.82
C MET A 191 -13.78 11.01 -16.46
N HIS A 192 -13.78 10.94 -17.79
CA HIS A 192 -13.87 9.69 -18.54
C HIS A 192 -12.48 9.09 -18.83
N ASP A 193 -11.47 9.95 -18.85
CA ASP A 193 -10.05 9.65 -18.97
C ASP A 193 -9.59 9.16 -17.59
N ILE A 194 -9.57 10.03 -16.57
CA ILE A 194 -9.29 9.61 -15.18
C ILE A 194 -10.24 10.22 -14.16
N ALA A 195 -10.76 9.39 -13.25
CA ALA A 195 -11.44 9.83 -12.03
C ALA A 195 -11.35 8.75 -10.93
N GLY A 196 -11.43 9.15 -9.66
CA GLY A 196 -11.41 8.18 -8.58
C GLY A 196 -12.08 8.63 -7.29
N THR A 197 -12.60 7.66 -6.54
CA THR A 197 -13.07 7.82 -5.16
C THR A 197 -12.40 6.76 -4.29
N VAL A 198 -11.83 7.18 -3.17
CA VAL A 198 -11.23 6.30 -2.16
C VAL A 198 -12.12 6.17 -0.94
N TYR A 199 -12.18 4.98 -0.36
CA TYR A 199 -12.95 4.64 0.82
C TYR A 199 -12.01 4.05 1.87
N ALA A 200 -12.38 4.20 3.14
CA ALA A 200 -11.63 3.59 4.23
C ALA A 200 -12.54 2.90 5.24
N GLN A 201 -12.07 1.77 5.74
CA GLN A 201 -12.61 1.08 6.90
C GLN A 201 -11.46 0.60 7.77
N TRP A 202 -11.75 0.16 8.99
CA TRP A 202 -10.73 -0.39 9.87
C TRP A 202 -11.27 -1.42 10.84
N ASP A 203 -10.43 -2.34 11.28
CA ASP A 203 -10.65 -3.19 12.45
C ASP A 203 -9.35 -3.29 13.28
N GLU A 204 -9.33 -4.19 14.26
CA GLU A 204 -8.16 -4.39 15.12
C GLU A 204 -6.89 -4.86 14.40
N GLU A 205 -7.03 -5.45 13.20
CA GLU A 205 -5.93 -6.08 12.46
C GLU A 205 -5.45 -5.22 11.28
N TYR A 206 -6.37 -4.55 10.58
CA TYR A 206 -6.09 -3.84 9.33
C TYR A 206 -6.71 -2.44 9.26
N LEU A 207 -5.98 -1.56 8.57
CA LEU A 207 -6.57 -0.46 7.82
C LEU A 207 -6.98 -0.99 6.45
N TYR A 208 -8.26 -0.88 6.11
CA TYR A 208 -8.77 -1.23 4.79
C TYR A 208 -8.94 0.02 3.94
N LEU A 209 -8.47 -0.05 2.70
CA LEU A 209 -8.71 0.95 1.68
C LEU A 209 -9.45 0.31 0.51
N ALA A 210 -10.35 1.04 -0.11
CA ALA A 210 -10.90 0.69 -1.41
C ALA A 210 -10.89 1.88 -2.35
N ALA A 211 -10.86 1.61 -3.64
CA ALA A 211 -10.91 2.60 -4.68
C ALA A 211 -11.86 2.16 -5.79
N ARG A 212 -12.66 3.10 -6.25
CA ARG A 212 -13.36 3.01 -7.54
C ARG A 212 -12.67 3.98 -8.48
N VAL A 213 -12.19 3.47 -9.61
CA VAL A 213 -11.43 4.23 -10.61
C VAL A 213 -12.15 4.16 -11.94
N THR A 214 -12.37 5.33 -12.54
CA THR A 214 -12.62 5.50 -13.97
C THR A 214 -11.28 5.71 -14.65
N ASP A 215 -11.06 4.96 -15.72
CA ASP A 215 -9.83 4.90 -16.49
C ASP A 215 -10.20 4.35 -17.88
N ASP A 216 -9.97 5.12 -18.94
CA ASP A 216 -10.27 4.69 -20.32
C ASP A 216 -9.19 3.78 -20.91
N VAL A 217 -7.91 3.97 -20.55
CA VAL A 217 -6.78 3.16 -21.00
C VAL A 217 -5.86 2.70 -19.85
N HIS A 218 -6.31 1.66 -19.15
CA HIS A 218 -5.45 0.94 -18.20
C HIS A 218 -4.15 0.35 -18.80
N VAL A 219 -3.00 0.87 -18.37
CA VAL A 219 -1.61 0.40 -18.56
C VAL A 219 -0.83 0.31 -17.24
N GLN A 220 -0.77 -0.91 -16.70
CA GLN A 220 0.15 -1.26 -15.62
C GLN A 220 1.10 -2.37 -16.06
N SER A 221 2.28 -2.00 -16.53
CA SER A 221 3.31 -2.94 -17.03
C SER A 221 4.42 -3.24 -16.02
N GLN A 222 4.43 -2.52 -14.89
CA GLN A 222 5.50 -2.56 -13.91
C GLN A 222 5.09 -3.30 -12.64
N ARG A 223 6.09 -3.63 -11.83
CA ARG A 223 5.96 -4.37 -10.57
C ARG A 223 6.92 -3.79 -9.54
N GLY A 224 6.77 -4.19 -8.28
CA GLY A 224 7.73 -3.82 -7.24
C GLY A 224 7.88 -2.31 -7.09
N ASP A 225 9.10 -1.82 -7.00
CA ASP A 225 9.37 -0.39 -6.78
C ASP A 225 9.16 0.52 -7.98
N ARG A 226 8.59 -0.03 -9.05
CA ARG A 226 8.25 0.69 -10.28
C ARG A 226 6.75 0.73 -10.55
N ILE A 227 5.90 0.30 -9.61
CA ILE A 227 4.44 0.37 -9.80
C ILE A 227 3.94 1.80 -9.98
N ASP A 228 4.74 2.80 -9.62
CA ASP A 228 4.52 4.23 -9.86
C ASP A 228 4.70 4.66 -11.34
N LEU A 229 4.94 3.71 -12.25
CA LEU A 229 5.07 3.91 -13.69
C LEU A 229 4.01 3.13 -14.48
N GLY A 230 2.78 3.26 -14.01
CA GLY A 230 1.55 2.82 -14.66
C GLY A 230 0.36 3.21 -13.79
N ASP A 231 -0.82 2.67 -14.07
CA ASP A 231 -2.00 2.95 -13.24
C ASP A 231 -1.86 2.28 -11.88
N ALA A 232 -1.90 3.12 -10.85
CA ALA A 232 -1.71 2.71 -9.47
C ALA A 232 -2.23 3.78 -8.52
N LEU A 233 -2.40 3.38 -7.26
CA LEU A 233 -2.57 4.32 -6.16
C LEU A 233 -1.27 4.43 -5.36
N ILE A 234 -0.89 5.65 -4.98
CA ILE A 234 0.21 5.90 -4.03
C ILE A 234 -0.38 6.55 -2.79
N VAL A 235 -0.41 5.81 -1.70
CA VAL A 235 -0.92 6.20 -0.39
C VAL A 235 0.21 6.76 0.45
N TRP A 236 -0.04 7.91 1.06
CA TRP A 236 0.80 8.52 2.08
C TRP A 236 0.09 8.48 3.43
N ILE A 237 0.78 8.02 4.47
CA ILE A 237 0.26 7.96 5.84
C ILE A 237 1.33 8.49 6.79
N ASP A 238 0.99 9.54 7.52
CA ASP A 238 1.75 10.07 8.65
C ASP A 238 1.10 9.53 9.93
N VAL A 239 1.85 8.72 10.69
CA VAL A 239 1.32 8.05 11.89
C VAL A 239 1.51 8.84 13.19
N ASP A 240 2.37 9.86 13.21
CA ASP A 240 2.53 10.78 14.35
C ASP A 240 2.04 12.21 14.02
N LEU A 241 0.82 12.29 13.46
CA LEU A 241 0.20 13.55 13.03
C LEU A 241 0.36 14.72 14.03
N ALA A 242 0.22 14.46 15.34
CA ALA A 242 0.36 15.53 16.34
C ALA A 242 1.81 15.81 16.73
N GLY A 243 2.67 14.78 16.73
CA GLY A 243 4.05 14.89 17.19
C GLY A 243 4.91 15.74 16.27
N ASP A 244 4.67 15.68 14.97
CA ASP A 244 5.39 16.49 13.98
C ASP A 244 4.47 17.16 12.94
N PHE A 245 3.31 17.62 13.41
CA PHE A 245 2.23 18.24 12.62
C PHE A 245 2.67 19.18 11.47
N ASP A 246 3.68 20.02 11.70
CA ASP A 246 4.20 21.02 10.76
C ASP A 246 5.42 20.53 9.94
N ALA A 247 5.76 19.24 9.97
CA ALA A 247 6.89 18.68 9.24
C ALA A 247 6.62 18.65 7.73
N ASP A 248 7.43 19.41 6.98
CA ASP A 248 7.38 19.51 5.52
C ASP A 248 8.20 18.41 4.81
N VAL A 249 8.83 17.49 5.54
CA VAL A 249 9.71 16.44 4.99
C VAL A 249 9.43 15.11 5.67
N ALA A 250 9.09 14.11 4.86
CA ALA A 250 8.76 12.78 5.34
C ALA A 250 9.93 12.09 6.06
N ASN A 251 9.65 11.55 7.25
CA ASN A 251 10.61 11.01 8.21
C ASN A 251 10.39 9.49 8.44
N GLY A 252 10.67 8.99 9.66
CA GLY A 252 10.59 7.57 10.02
C GLY A 252 9.19 7.04 10.32
N ASP A 253 8.20 7.91 10.52
CA ASP A 253 6.80 7.53 10.78
C ASP A 253 5.86 7.88 9.61
N ASP A 254 6.42 8.43 8.53
CA ASP A 254 5.75 8.60 7.25
C ASP A 254 5.90 7.40 6.33
N TYR A 255 4.77 6.82 5.95
CA TYR A 255 4.67 5.70 5.04
C TYR A 255 4.29 6.16 3.65
N GLN A 256 4.98 5.60 2.65
CA GLN A 256 4.64 5.71 1.24
C GLN A 256 4.40 4.30 0.73
N ILE A 257 3.15 4.01 0.38
CA ILE A 257 2.70 2.68 -0.01
C ILE A 257 2.09 2.78 -1.39
N GLY A 258 2.55 1.99 -2.34
CA GLY A 258 1.92 1.87 -3.63
C GLY A 258 1.03 0.64 -3.68
N LEU A 259 -0.11 0.78 -4.33
CA LEU A 259 -1.11 -0.26 -4.55
C LEU A 259 -1.36 -0.36 -6.04
N SER A 260 -1.00 -1.49 -6.62
CA SER A 260 -1.18 -1.76 -8.04
C SER A 260 -2.34 -2.73 -8.24
N PRO A 261 -3.28 -2.46 -9.16
CA PRO A 261 -4.29 -3.43 -9.56
C PRO A 261 -3.72 -4.54 -10.48
N GLY A 262 -2.46 -4.44 -10.87
CA GLY A 262 -1.86 -5.29 -11.90
C GLY A 262 -2.36 -4.96 -13.31
N ASP A 263 -2.13 -5.84 -14.27
CA ASP A 263 -2.52 -5.66 -15.68
C ASP A 263 -3.86 -6.34 -16.03
N PHE A 264 -4.51 -6.97 -15.04
CA PHE A 264 -5.69 -7.84 -15.20
C PHE A 264 -5.50 -9.03 -16.15
N ALA A 265 -4.24 -9.43 -16.36
CA ALA A 265 -3.84 -10.57 -17.18
C ALA A 265 -2.71 -11.36 -16.48
N THR A 266 -1.46 -10.97 -16.66
CA THR A 266 -0.27 -11.70 -16.17
C THR A 266 0.37 -11.09 -14.93
N ILE A 267 0.13 -9.81 -14.71
CA ILE A 267 0.55 -9.04 -13.55
C ILE A 267 -0.59 -9.04 -12.54
N SER A 268 -0.43 -9.83 -11.48
CA SER A 268 -1.35 -9.82 -10.33
C SER A 268 -1.26 -8.51 -9.55
N PRO A 269 -2.34 -8.10 -8.87
CA PRO A 269 -2.31 -6.98 -7.94
C PRO A 269 -1.22 -7.16 -6.87
N GLU A 270 -0.57 -6.06 -6.49
CA GLU A 270 0.50 -6.07 -5.49
C GLU A 270 0.61 -4.74 -4.76
N ALA A 271 1.30 -4.75 -3.61
CA ALA A 271 1.64 -3.58 -2.84
C ALA A 271 3.14 -3.45 -2.64
N VAL A 272 3.63 -2.22 -2.53
CA VAL A 272 5.02 -1.92 -2.19
C VAL A 272 5.11 -0.80 -1.18
N VAL A 273 5.93 -0.99 -0.15
CA VAL A 273 6.22 0.02 0.88
C VAL A 273 7.59 0.62 0.60
N TRP A 274 7.62 1.86 0.09
CA TRP A 274 8.88 2.58 -0.16
C TRP A 274 9.43 3.27 1.09
N ARG A 275 8.53 3.82 1.91
CA ARG A 275 8.87 4.53 3.15
C ARG A 275 8.16 3.93 4.34
N PRO A 276 8.76 4.02 5.54
CA PRO A 276 10.03 4.71 5.86
C PRO A 276 11.29 3.96 5.36
N GLN A 277 11.14 2.68 4.99
CA GLN A 277 12.21 1.86 4.44
C GLN A 277 11.64 0.70 3.62
N ARG A 278 12.41 0.20 2.65
CA ARG A 278 12.06 -0.94 1.82
C ARG A 278 12.17 -2.25 2.60
N ARG A 279 11.08 -3.01 2.67
CA ARG A 279 11.00 -4.31 3.34
C ARG A 279 10.10 -5.29 2.58
N PRO A 280 10.65 -6.31 1.90
CA PRO A 280 9.85 -7.27 1.14
C PRO A 280 8.81 -8.02 1.98
N GLU A 281 9.02 -8.16 3.29
CA GLU A 281 8.05 -8.73 4.21
C GLU A 281 6.84 -7.81 4.47
N TRP A 282 7.01 -6.48 4.36
CA TRP A 282 5.91 -5.53 4.45
C TRP A 282 5.09 -5.51 3.16
N ASP A 283 5.78 -5.52 2.00
CA ASP A 283 5.16 -5.62 0.68
C ASP A 283 4.18 -6.81 0.62
N ARG A 284 4.64 -8.00 1.07
CA ARG A 284 3.84 -9.23 1.07
C ARG A 284 2.78 -9.29 2.16
N ALA A 285 2.88 -8.48 3.20
CA ALA A 285 1.91 -8.47 4.29
C ALA A 285 0.65 -7.66 3.94
N ILE A 286 0.78 -6.69 3.03
CA ILE A 286 -0.35 -5.95 2.48
C ILE A 286 -1.03 -6.82 1.43
N ILE A 287 -2.33 -7.04 1.60
CA ILE A 287 -3.13 -7.83 0.66
C ILE A 287 -3.85 -6.87 -0.28
N VAL A 288 -3.76 -7.10 -1.58
CA VAL A 288 -4.43 -6.29 -2.61
C VAL A 288 -5.32 -7.19 -3.46
N GLY A 289 -6.59 -6.82 -3.59
CA GLY A 289 -7.53 -7.37 -4.53
C GLY A 289 -7.93 -6.31 -5.54
N ALA A 290 -8.06 -6.66 -6.82
CA ALA A 290 -8.55 -5.72 -7.83
C ALA A 290 -9.40 -6.43 -8.87
N ARG A 291 -10.33 -5.69 -9.44
CA ARG A 291 -11.23 -6.17 -10.49
C ARG A 291 -11.39 -5.12 -11.57
N ARG A 292 -11.20 -5.54 -12.83
CA ARG A 292 -11.52 -4.69 -13.98
C ARG A 292 -13.02 -4.43 -14.04
N ARG A 293 -13.40 -3.20 -14.34
CA ARG A 293 -14.79 -2.78 -14.58
C ARG A 293 -14.91 -2.19 -15.98
N GLY A 294 -16.14 -1.97 -16.45
CA GLY A 294 -16.34 -1.24 -17.70
C GLY A 294 -15.91 0.21 -17.49
N GLY A 295 -14.85 0.65 -18.18
CA GLY A 295 -14.31 2.02 -18.08
C GLY A 295 -13.45 2.29 -16.84
N GLY A 296 -12.73 1.27 -16.33
CA GLY A 296 -11.74 1.44 -15.27
C GLY A 296 -11.61 0.19 -14.40
N TYR A 297 -11.40 0.39 -13.11
CA TYR A 297 -11.21 -0.71 -12.16
C TYR A 297 -11.65 -0.39 -10.74
N THR A 298 -11.76 -1.44 -9.94
CA THR A 298 -11.92 -1.35 -8.49
C THR A 298 -10.75 -2.05 -7.82
N LEU A 299 -10.25 -1.47 -6.73
CA LEU A 299 -9.12 -1.99 -5.95
C LEU A 299 -9.50 -1.97 -4.47
N GLU A 300 -9.09 -3.00 -3.74
CA GLU A 300 -9.21 -3.10 -2.29
C GLU A 300 -7.85 -3.50 -1.72
N ALA A 301 -7.48 -2.93 -0.58
CA ALA A 301 -6.25 -3.25 0.11
C ALA A 301 -6.51 -3.39 1.61
N ALA A 302 -5.85 -4.37 2.23
CA ALA A 302 -5.75 -4.50 3.68
C ALA A 302 -4.30 -4.28 4.10
N ILE A 303 -4.06 -3.18 4.82
CA ILE A 303 -2.76 -2.79 5.35
C ILE A 303 -2.73 -3.19 6.82
N PRO A 304 -1.94 -4.20 7.22
CA PRO A 304 -1.86 -4.59 8.62
C PRO A 304 -1.34 -3.44 9.48
N TRP A 305 -1.93 -3.19 10.64
CA TRP A 305 -1.44 -2.14 11.55
C TRP A 305 0.02 -2.32 11.97
N MET A 306 0.49 -3.57 11.99
CA MET A 306 1.89 -3.90 12.25
C MET A 306 2.85 -3.34 11.18
N VAL A 307 2.41 -3.22 9.92
CA VAL A 307 3.21 -2.56 8.87
C VAL A 307 3.40 -1.08 9.20
N LEU A 308 2.36 -0.43 9.70
CA LEU A 308 2.38 0.98 10.11
C LEU A 308 3.03 1.19 11.49
N GLY A 309 3.45 0.12 12.17
CA GLY A 309 3.99 0.19 13.54
C GLY A 309 2.98 0.71 14.56
N TRP A 310 1.69 0.67 14.25
CA TRP A 310 0.64 1.32 15.02
C TRP A 310 -0.32 0.32 15.67
N ARG A 311 -1.11 0.79 16.64
CA ARG A 311 -2.25 0.05 17.20
C ARG A 311 -3.50 0.90 17.07
N PRO A 312 -4.55 0.43 16.38
CA PRO A 312 -5.70 1.27 16.08
C PRO A 312 -6.46 1.64 17.36
N VAL A 313 -6.96 2.88 17.41
CA VAL A 313 -7.80 3.38 18.49
C VAL A 313 -9.01 4.08 17.88
N PRO A 314 -10.23 3.78 18.34
CA PRO A 314 -11.40 4.55 17.94
C PRO A 314 -11.22 6.06 18.20
N GLY A 315 -11.39 6.86 17.15
CA GLY A 315 -11.17 8.31 17.18
C GLY A 315 -9.71 8.74 17.02
N TRP A 316 -8.79 7.84 16.65
CA TRP A 316 -7.45 8.24 16.25
C TRP A 316 -7.44 8.93 14.88
N ALA A 317 -6.41 9.74 14.61
CA ALA A 317 -6.24 10.43 13.34
C ALA A 317 -4.80 10.31 12.82
N PHE A 318 -4.68 10.24 11.50
CA PHE A 318 -3.42 10.15 10.76
C PHE A 318 -3.38 11.27 9.73
N GLY A 319 -2.19 11.75 9.38
CA GLY A 319 -2.03 12.50 8.14
C GLY A 319 -2.21 11.53 6.97
N PHE A 320 -3.00 11.91 5.97
CA PHE A 320 -3.36 10.98 4.89
C PHE A 320 -3.56 11.69 3.55
N SER A 321 -3.03 11.08 2.51
CA SER A 321 -3.27 11.51 1.14
C SER A 321 -3.13 10.34 0.18
N VAL A 322 -3.82 10.40 -0.96
CA VAL A 322 -3.73 9.39 -2.02
C VAL A 322 -3.46 10.10 -3.33
N GLN A 323 -2.54 9.54 -4.10
CA GLN A 323 -2.34 9.87 -5.50
C GLN A 323 -2.94 8.74 -6.35
N LEU A 324 -3.75 9.07 -7.35
CA LEU A 324 -4.14 8.16 -8.42
C LEU A 324 -3.31 8.51 -9.65
N LEU A 325 -2.53 7.55 -10.11
CA LEU A 325 -1.63 7.67 -11.25
C LEU A 325 -2.32 7.09 -12.47
N ASP A 326 -2.06 7.74 -13.60
CA ASP A 326 -2.70 7.52 -14.89
C ASP A 326 -1.64 7.27 -15.97
N ASN A 327 -1.84 6.30 -16.83
CA ASN A 327 -0.97 6.03 -17.97
C ASN A 327 -1.74 5.40 -19.13
N ASP A 328 -1.94 6.15 -20.20
CA ASP A 328 -2.64 5.67 -21.40
C ASP A 328 -1.67 5.11 -22.46
N THR A 329 -0.37 5.35 -22.28
CA THR A 329 0.64 4.97 -23.26
C THR A 329 0.94 3.47 -23.18
N ARG A 330 0.15 2.67 -23.92
CA ARG A 330 0.31 1.21 -24.00
C ARG A 330 1.74 0.79 -24.33
N GLY A 331 2.27 -0.13 -23.53
CA GLY A 331 3.63 -0.67 -23.71
C GLY A 331 4.74 0.26 -23.21
N PHE A 332 4.40 1.41 -22.62
CA PHE A 332 5.35 2.30 -21.97
C PHE A 332 5.13 2.33 -20.46
N ALA A 333 6.23 2.42 -19.71
CA ALA A 333 6.22 2.60 -18.27
C ALA A 333 6.32 4.10 -17.97
N GLY A 334 5.25 4.69 -17.49
CA GLY A 334 5.16 6.13 -17.30
C GLY A 334 3.97 6.53 -16.45
N VAL A 335 3.80 7.84 -16.30
CA VAL A 335 2.63 8.47 -15.72
C VAL A 335 2.36 9.75 -16.48
N GLU A 336 1.11 9.99 -16.83
CA GLU A 336 0.65 11.15 -17.60
C GLU A 336 -0.05 12.14 -16.68
N THR A 337 -1.09 11.70 -15.99
CA THR A 337 -1.87 12.49 -15.03
C THR A 337 -1.74 11.94 -13.60
N ILE A 338 -1.79 12.83 -12.61
CA ILE A 338 -1.89 12.44 -11.20
C ILE A 338 -2.99 13.23 -10.52
N LEU A 339 -3.98 12.52 -9.97
CA LEU A 339 -5.06 13.08 -9.15
C LEU A 339 -4.79 12.88 -7.65
N SER A 340 -5.34 13.76 -6.82
CA SER A 340 -5.31 13.66 -5.36
C SER A 340 -6.60 14.19 -4.73
N GLY A 341 -6.96 13.69 -3.54
CA GLY A 341 -8.05 14.22 -2.71
C GLY A 341 -7.66 15.49 -1.93
N ALA A 342 -6.35 15.77 -1.84
CA ALA A 342 -5.79 16.92 -1.15
C ALA A 342 -5.25 17.94 -2.19
N PRO A 343 -5.75 19.19 -2.21
CA PRO A 343 -5.40 20.19 -3.22
C PRO A 343 -3.93 20.60 -3.15
N ASN A 344 -3.37 20.68 -1.96
CA ASN A 344 -2.00 21.16 -1.75
C ASN A 344 -0.98 20.02 -1.67
N MET A 345 -1.41 18.78 -1.95
CA MET A 345 -0.59 17.58 -1.78
C MET A 345 0.74 17.69 -2.50
N ARG A 346 1.82 17.43 -1.76
CA ARG A 346 3.17 17.27 -2.28
C ARG A 346 3.75 15.94 -1.80
N PRO A 347 4.17 15.05 -2.70
CA PRO A 347 4.81 13.79 -2.31
C PRO A 347 5.99 14.02 -1.37
N GLY A 348 6.00 13.34 -0.22
CA GLY A 348 7.06 13.45 0.78
C GLY A 348 7.01 14.70 1.66
N ALA A 349 5.93 15.49 1.64
CA ALA A 349 5.71 16.62 2.54
C ALA A 349 4.44 16.43 3.40
N PRO A 350 4.55 15.80 4.58
CA PRO A 350 3.41 15.42 5.42
C PRO A 350 2.46 16.55 5.79
N SER A 351 3.00 17.75 6.05
CA SER A 351 2.22 18.97 6.30
C SER A 351 1.15 19.30 5.24
N THR A 352 1.28 18.75 4.03
CA THR A 352 0.34 18.95 2.91
C THR A 352 -0.76 17.89 2.82
N PHE A 353 -0.71 16.86 3.66
CA PHE A 353 -1.68 15.76 3.66
C PHE A 353 -2.98 16.20 4.33
N GLY A 354 -4.09 15.57 3.96
CA GLY A 354 -5.36 15.68 4.67
C GLY A 354 -5.36 14.80 5.92
N ASN A 355 -6.54 14.45 6.42
CA ASN A 355 -6.69 13.62 7.62
C ASN A 355 -7.42 12.31 7.28
N LEU A 356 -6.95 11.20 7.86
CA LEU A 356 -7.69 9.94 7.96
C LEU A 356 -8.10 9.75 9.41
N ILE A 357 -9.40 9.59 9.67
CA ILE A 357 -9.95 9.49 11.03
C ILE A 357 -10.59 8.12 11.24
N LEU A 358 -10.13 7.39 12.25
CA LEU A 358 -10.75 6.14 12.66
C LEU A 358 -12.05 6.44 13.40
N SER A 359 -13.19 6.13 12.79
CA SER A 359 -14.50 6.39 13.38
C SER A 359 -14.74 5.47 14.58
N ARG A 360 -15.55 5.95 15.54
CA ARG A 360 -15.95 5.17 16.72
C ARG A 360 -17.07 4.18 16.46
N ASP A 361 -17.83 4.40 15.39
CA ASP A 361 -19.08 3.70 15.03
C ASP A 361 -18.98 3.01 13.66
#